data_AF-A0A7V1C1G0-F1
#
_entry.id   AF-A0A7V1C1G0-F1
#
_cell.length_a   1.000
_cell.length_b   1.000
_cell.length_c   1.000
_cell.angle_alpha   90.00
_cell.angle_beta   90.00
_cell.angle_gamma   90.00
#
_symmetry.space_group_name_H-M   'P 1'
#
loop_
_entity.id
_entity.type
_entity.pdbx_description
1 polymer ?
#
loop_
_entity_poly.entity_id
_entity_poly.type
_entity_poly.pdbx_seq_one_letter_code
_entity_poly.pdbx_strand_id
1 'polypeptide(L)'
;MNAIPADTTVDAARKQFEILRRLSAQTRVKMAFELSDNLRSIVEAGVRLRHGDYDEQKIKQQVLRLMIGETLFKQIHSDIEI
;
A
#
# COMPACT_ATOMS: atom_id res chain seq x y z
N MET A 1 -21.08 6.19 2.65
CA MET A 1 -20.27 5.20 1.90
C MET A 1 -20.96 3.85 2.06
N ASN A 2 -21.32 3.16 0.98
CA ASN A 2 -22.00 1.86 1.06
C ASN A 2 -20.98 0.81 1.53
N ALA A 3 -21.29 0.05 2.58
CA ALA A 3 -20.33 -0.90 3.19
C ALA A 3 -20.09 -2.17 2.35
N ILE A 4 -20.88 -2.36 1.28
CA ILE A 4 -20.83 -3.51 0.38
C ILE A 4 -20.61 -2.98 -1.04
N PRO A 5 -19.58 -3.46 -1.77
CA PRO A 5 -19.36 -3.12 -3.18
C PRO A 5 -20.55 -3.51 -4.07
N ALA A 6 -20.75 -2.78 -5.18
CA ALA A 6 -21.90 -2.96 -6.08
C ALA A 6 -21.89 -4.31 -6.83
N ASP A 7 -20.71 -4.92 -6.98
CA ASP A 7 -20.48 -6.22 -7.61
C ASP A 7 -20.48 -7.39 -6.60
N THR A 8 -20.77 -7.12 -5.32
CA THR A 8 -20.72 -8.11 -4.25
C THR A 8 -22.12 -8.33 -3.67
N THR A 9 -22.58 -9.59 -3.64
CA THR A 9 -23.86 -9.92 -3.02
C THR A 9 -23.78 -9.75 -1.49
N VAL A 10 -24.93 -9.47 -0.86
CA VAL A 10 -25.01 -9.29 0.60
C VAL A 10 -24.52 -10.54 1.35
N ASP A 11 -24.85 -11.73 0.84
CA ASP A 11 -24.44 -12.99 1.48
C ASP A 11 -22.94 -13.23 1.36
N ALA A 12 -22.31 -12.88 0.23
CA ALA A 12 -20.86 -12.95 0.07
C ALA A 12 -20.14 -12.01 1.04
N ALA A 13 -20.60 -10.75 1.13
CA ALA A 13 -20.05 -9.78 2.08
C ALA A 13 -20.23 -10.24 3.54
N ARG A 14 -21.40 -10.78 3.90
CA ARG A 14 -21.65 -11.33 5.23
C ARG A 14 -20.70 -12.47 5.55
N LYS A 15 -20.45 -13.38 4.60
CA LYS A 15 -19.52 -14.50 4.79
C LYS A 15 -18.08 -14.03 4.98
N GLN A 16 -17.66 -13.05 4.20
CA GLN A 16 -16.33 -12.45 4.34
C GLN A 16 -16.14 -11.84 5.73
N PHE A 17 -17.09 -11.02 6.20
CA PHE A 17 -17.00 -10.42 7.54
C PHE A 17 -17.02 -11.46 8.65
N GLU A 18 -17.82 -12.52 8.53
CA GLU A 18 -17.82 -13.64 9.47
C GLU A 18 -16.42 -14.28 9.58
N ILE A 19 -15.77 -14.56 8.44
CA ILE A 19 -14.43 -15.15 8.41
C ILE A 19 -13.40 -14.20 9.02
N LEU A 20 -13.40 -12.93 8.61
CA LEU A 20 -12.45 -11.93 9.10
C LEU A 20 -12.56 -11.71 10.63
N ARG A 21 -13.77 -11.75 11.19
CA ARG A 21 -13.99 -11.62 12.64
C ARG A 21 -13.46 -12.81 13.44
N ARG A 22 -13.38 -14.00 12.85
CA ARG A 22 -12.88 -15.22 13.50
C ARG A 22 -11.35 -15.29 13.56
N LEU A 23 -10.64 -14.42 12.85
CA LEU A 23 -9.18 -14.41 12.86
C LEU A 23 -8.63 -14.08 14.25
N SER A 24 -7.49 -14.65 14.60
CA SER A 24 -6.75 -14.27 15.82
C SER A 24 -6.08 -12.91 15.63
N ALA A 25 -5.64 -12.29 16.74
CA ALA A 25 -4.86 -11.06 16.66
C ALA A 25 -3.53 -11.28 15.91
N GLN A 26 -2.88 -12.42 16.14
CA GLN A 26 -1.64 -12.82 15.50
C GLN A 26 -1.82 -12.96 13.98
N THR A 27 -2.88 -13.62 13.53
CA THR A 27 -3.18 -13.77 12.10
C THR A 27 -3.49 -12.41 11.46
N ARG A 28 -4.22 -11.52 12.15
CA ARG A 28 -4.48 -10.17 11.65
C ARG A 28 -3.19 -9.37 11.47
N VAL A 29 -2.28 -9.40 12.45
CA VAL A 29 -1.00 -8.69 12.36
C VAL A 29 -0.13 -9.25 11.24
N LYS A 30 -0.05 -10.59 11.11
CA LYS A 30 0.66 -11.23 10.00
C LYS A 30 0.12 -10.77 8.65
N MET A 31 -1.21 -10.81 8.48
CA MET A 31 -1.86 -10.36 7.25
C MET A 31 -1.61 -8.88 6.97
N ALA A 32 -1.59 -8.04 8.01
CA ALA A 32 -1.30 -6.61 7.85
C ALA A 32 0.12 -6.38 7.30
N PHE A 33 1.11 -7.14 7.76
CA PHE A 33 2.47 -7.07 7.21
C PHE A 33 2.51 -7.56 5.75
N GLU A 34 1.92 -8.71 5.45
CA GLU A 34 1.86 -9.26 4.08
C GLU A 34 1.19 -8.29 3.10
N LEU A 35 0.08 -7.68 3.50
CA LEU A 35 -0.63 -6.68 2.69
C LEU A 35 0.18 -5.38 2.55
N SER A 36 0.91 -4.97 3.59
CA SER A 36 1.80 -3.81 3.52
C SER A 36 2.94 -4.03 2.52
N ASP A 37 3.53 -5.22 2.51
CA ASP A 37 4.60 -5.58 1.56
C ASP A 37 4.05 -5.58 0.12
N ASN A 38 2.89 -6.20 -0.09
CA ASN A 38 2.23 -6.21 -1.39
C ASN A 38 1.92 -4.78 -1.90
N LEU A 39 1.39 -3.92 -1.02
CA LEU A 39 1.13 -2.52 -1.38
C LEU A 39 2.40 -1.78 -1.79
N ARG A 40 3.54 -2.00 -1.10
CA ARG A 40 4.82 -1.39 -1.49
C ARG A 40 5.27 -1.87 -2.88
N SER A 41 5.11 -3.15 -3.19
CA SER A 41 5.42 -3.68 -4.53
C SER A 41 4.54 -3.07 -5.63
N ILE A 42 3.24 -2.89 -5.37
CA ILE A 42 2.31 -2.22 -6.31
C ILE A 42 2.72 -0.76 -6.53
N VAL A 43 3.06 -0.04 -5.46
CA VAL A 43 3.51 1.36 -5.55
C VAL A 43 4.79 1.46 -6.38
N GLU A 44 5.77 0.59 -6.13
CA GLU A 44 7.03 0.53 -6.88
C GLU A 44 6.80 0.24 -8.37
N ALA A 45 5.95 -0.74 -8.70
CA ALA A 45 5.56 -1.03 -10.07
C ALA A 45 4.89 0.19 -10.75
N GLY A 46 4.03 0.89 -10.02
CA GLY A 46 3.39 2.13 -10.51
C GLY A 46 4.39 3.27 -10.75
N VAL A 47 5.43 3.39 -9.93
CA VAL A 47 6.53 4.35 -10.14
C VAL A 47 7.29 3.98 -11.41
N ARG A 48 7.73 2.72 -11.56
CA ARG A 48 8.42 2.25 -12.77
C ARG A 48 7.61 2.50 -14.04
N LEU A 49 6.30 2.25 -13.99
CA LEU A 49 5.40 2.46 -15.13
C LEU A 49 5.36 3.94 -15.58
N ARG A 50 5.42 4.89 -14.65
CA ARG A 50 5.35 6.33 -14.95
C ARG A 50 6.72 6.96 -15.24
N HIS A 51 7.80 6.34 -14.77
CA HIS A 51 9.17 6.86 -14.84
C HIS A 51 10.10 5.79 -15.42
N GLY A 52 9.94 5.50 -16.71
CA GLY A 52 10.67 4.41 -17.39
C GLY A 52 12.18 4.65 -17.52
N ASP A 53 12.64 5.88 -17.32
CA ASP A 53 14.04 6.31 -17.37
C ASP A 53 14.73 6.34 -15.99
N TYR A 54 13.99 6.10 -14.90
CA TYR A 54 14.55 6.14 -13.56
C TYR A 54 15.39 4.90 -13.28
N ASP A 55 16.56 5.11 -12.68
CA ASP A 55 17.33 4.04 -12.08
C ASP A 55 16.69 3.56 -10.77
N GLU A 56 17.22 2.45 -10.24
CA GLU A 56 16.72 1.83 -9.00
C GLU A 56 16.82 2.74 -7.77
N GLN A 57 17.78 3.66 -7.70
CA GLN A 57 17.87 4.60 -6.58
C GLN A 57 16.75 5.64 -6.65
N LYS A 58 16.52 6.23 -7.83
CA LYS A 58 15.42 7.17 -8.06
C LYS A 58 14.06 6.54 -7.83
N ILE A 59 13.87 5.28 -8.25
CA ILE A 59 12.65 4.52 -7.95
C ILE A 59 12.43 4.42 -6.44
N LYS A 60 13.44 3.98 -5.68
CA LYS A 60 13.35 3.85 -4.22
C LYS A 60 13.04 5.19 -3.53
N GLN A 61 13.66 6.28 -3.98
CA GLN A 61 13.40 7.61 -3.45
C GLN A 61 11.95 8.06 -3.71
N GLN A 62 11.44 7.85 -4.93
CA GLN A 62 10.04 8.20 -5.23
C GLN A 62 9.04 7.34 -4.46
N VAL A 63 9.30 6.03 -4.32
CA VAL A 63 8.46 5.15 -3.49
C VAL A 63 8.45 5.64 -2.04
N LEU A 64 9.62 5.95 -1.47
CA LEU A 64 9.74 6.47 -0.12
C LEU A 64 8.96 7.79 0.04
N ARG A 65 9.11 8.73 -0.90
CA ARG A 65 8.38 10.01 -0.91
C ARG A 65 6.87 9.82 -0.87
N LEU A 66 6.34 8.87 -1.66
CA LEU A 66 4.92 8.55 -1.65
C LEU A 66 4.46 7.93 -0.33
N MET A 67 5.31 7.15 0.34
CA MET A 67 4.98 6.48 1.59
C MET A 67 4.95 7.42 2.80
N ILE A 68 5.94 8.30 2.95
CA ILE A 68 6.07 9.17 4.13
C ILE A 68 5.50 10.58 3.90
N GLY A 69 5.18 10.90 2.66
CA GLY A 69 4.71 12.22 2.25
C GLY A 69 5.83 13.25 2.08
N GLU A 70 5.48 14.34 1.40
CA GLU A 70 6.44 15.37 0.98
C GLU A 70 7.18 16.03 2.15
N THR A 71 6.46 16.33 3.25
CA THR A 71 7.04 17.02 4.41
C THR A 71 8.14 16.21 5.06
N LEU A 72 7.88 14.94 5.39
CA LEU A 72 8.89 14.06 6.00
C LEU A 72 10.02 13.73 5.02
N PHE A 73 9.69 13.57 3.74
CA PHE A 73 10.71 13.29 2.72
C PHE A 73 11.75 14.41 2.63
N LYS A 74 11.30 15.68 2.59
CA LYS A 74 12.19 16.86 2.54
C LYS A 74 13.02 17.06 3.81
N GLN A 75 12.49 16.70 4.97
CA GLN A 75 13.25 16.76 6.23
C GLN A 75 14.42 15.77 6.26
N ILE A 76 14.29 14.63 5.57
CA ILE A 76 15.32 13.58 5.52
C ILE A 76 16.27 13.77 4.33
N HIS A 77 15.81 14.41 3.25
CA HIS A 77 16.55 14.58 2.00
C HIS A 77 16.69 16.06 1.61
N SER A 78 17.03 16.94 2.57
CA SER A 78 17.14 18.39 2.36
C SER A 78 18.05 18.80 1.20
N ASP A 79 18.94 17.91 0.76
CA ASP A 79 19.99 18.17 -0.21
C ASP A 79 19.72 17.54 -1.59
N ILE A 80 18.55 16.92 -1.80
CA ILE A 80 18.17 16.27 -3.07
C ILE A 80 17.14 17.14 -3.81
N GLU A 81 17.54 17.79 -4.90
CA GLU A 81 16.60 18.34 -5.89
C GLU A 81 15.96 17.19 -6.66
N ILE A 82 14.62 17.14 -6.65
CA ILE A 82 13.80 16.12 -7.31
C ILE A 82 13.51 16.54 -8.75
#